data_AF-A0A938YKD0-F1
#
_entry.id   AF-A0A938YKD0-F1
#
_cell.length_a   1.000
_cell.length_b   1.000
_cell.length_c   1.000
_cell.angle_alpha   90.00
_cell.angle_beta   90.00
_cell.angle_gamma   90.00
#
_symmetry.space_group_name_H-M   'P 1'
#
loop_
_entity.id
_entity.type
_entity.pdbx_description
1 polymer ?
#
loop_
_entity_poly.entity_id
_entity_poly.type
_entity_poly.pdbx_seq_one_letter_code
_entity_poly.pdbx_strand_id
1 'polypeptide(L)'
;MAAVEELGEVAGLAALAGGVTRSAAWTDRDAVDRALRRVDRSIASDREESSRPAPAAARPSADWQSRLLDILDPSRDEHTDPPPADPEGAALRAEADAQAAVTVARLALREAQRAVLESRAAALRALALDPACIGPTRADGADTRLAAAVRIPLAHRLLPPGHPIRAHARAVTEGVAHEFSALLRDRPRPILTKLAVGLGLGLAYLGYLRLFRWDDKEEVMPYLALYALSGVIGGVVCTNALCWDAGRVRAALVGGRRLWQLLLAKNITLFVLVGAVGLVLSGLLAWRAGEPAALLKAVGQLITMMLIWLGIGNVLSVVSPLRVEPLEARRQDGTLRPFLLSFVSSYVVGLGVNLMLTWRVWAKQSMIAELGGPLVPVLTLVGSALVSYLLLTVLAVSLTERPRVRRTLLREMIDHRATVRTPALP
;
A
#
# COMPACT_ATOMS: atom_id res chain seq x y z
N MET A 1 -14.61 11.24 31.79
CA MET A 1 -13.89 11.82 30.62
C MET A 1 -12.40 11.49 30.60
N ALA A 2 -11.76 11.28 31.75
CA ALA A 2 -10.34 10.91 31.86
C ALA A 2 -9.96 9.67 31.04
N ALA A 3 -10.75 8.59 31.07
CA ALA A 3 -10.43 7.35 30.34
C ALA A 3 -10.34 7.53 28.80
N VAL A 4 -11.10 8.47 28.21
CA VAL A 4 -11.04 8.75 26.75
C VAL A 4 -9.76 9.50 26.39
N GLU A 5 -9.35 10.43 27.23
CA GLU A 5 -8.08 11.18 27.08
C GLU A 5 -6.87 10.26 27.29
N GLU A 6 -6.92 9.40 28.31
CA GLU A 6 -5.89 8.39 28.59
C GLU A 6 -5.77 7.34 27.47
N LEU A 7 -6.88 6.97 26.83
CA LEU A 7 -6.88 6.08 25.67
C LEU A 7 -6.27 6.76 24.43
N GLY A 8 -6.49 8.07 24.28
CA GLY A 8 -5.77 8.92 23.33
C GLY A 8 -4.26 8.96 23.60
N GLU A 9 -3.87 9.02 24.86
CA GLU A 9 -2.46 8.96 25.29
C GLU A 9 -1.82 7.60 24.96
N VAL A 10 -2.53 6.48 25.17
CA VAL A 10 -2.05 5.13 24.78
C VAL A 10 -1.84 5.03 23.26
N ALA A 11 -2.73 5.61 22.45
CA ALA A 11 -2.54 5.67 21.00
C ALA A 11 -1.30 6.51 20.61
N GLY A 12 -1.08 7.63 21.30
CA GLY A 12 0.13 8.44 21.16
C GLY A 12 1.40 7.68 21.55
N LEU A 13 1.37 6.94 22.66
CA LEU A 13 2.46 6.07 23.12
C LEU A 13 2.76 4.96 22.11
N ALA A 14 1.75 4.37 21.47
CA ALA A 14 1.96 3.36 20.42
C ALA A 14 2.66 3.95 19.20
N ALA A 15 2.28 5.17 18.80
CA ALA A 15 2.93 5.88 17.70
C ALA A 15 4.38 6.26 18.02
N LEU A 16 4.64 6.70 19.26
CA LEU A 16 5.97 7.03 19.78
C LEU A 16 6.85 5.79 19.95
N ALA A 17 6.33 4.70 20.51
CA ALA A 17 7.02 3.42 20.62
C ALA A 17 7.40 2.91 19.23
N GLY A 18 6.47 2.96 18.28
CA GLY A 18 6.75 2.70 16.87
C GLY A 18 7.78 3.67 16.27
N GLY A 19 7.80 4.93 16.69
CA GLY A 19 8.78 5.95 16.30
C GLY A 19 10.19 5.65 16.81
N VAL A 20 10.35 5.37 18.10
CA VAL A 20 11.62 5.01 18.76
C VAL A 20 12.16 3.70 18.21
N THR A 21 11.27 2.72 18.00
CA THR A 21 11.58 1.49 17.28
C THR A 21 12.09 1.87 15.89
N ARG A 22 11.39 2.68 15.10
CA ARG A 22 11.88 3.07 13.75
C ARG A 22 13.15 3.94 13.73
N SER A 23 13.42 4.74 14.76
CA SER A 23 14.49 5.75 14.80
C SER A 23 15.75 5.31 15.53
N ALA A 24 15.70 4.23 16.32
CA ALA A 24 16.89 3.68 16.93
C ALA A 24 17.89 3.36 15.81
N ALA A 25 19.14 3.81 15.96
CA ALA A 25 20.21 3.34 15.11
C ALA A 25 20.43 1.85 15.44
N TRP A 26 19.67 0.96 14.80
CA TRP A 26 19.58 -0.49 15.06
C TRP A 26 20.92 -1.25 14.93
N THR A 27 21.97 -0.55 14.55
CA THR A 27 23.34 -1.01 14.38
C THR A 27 24.26 -0.60 15.53
N ASP A 28 23.89 0.41 16.31
CA ASP A 28 24.64 0.89 17.47
C ASP A 28 24.09 0.24 18.75
N ARG A 29 24.90 -0.63 19.37
CA ARG A 29 24.58 -1.32 20.62
C ARG A 29 24.25 -0.33 21.73
N ASP A 30 25.03 0.74 21.86
CA ASP A 30 24.85 1.69 22.94
C ASP A 30 23.56 2.48 22.78
N ALA A 31 23.13 2.74 21.53
CA ALA A 31 21.83 3.35 21.26
C ALA A 31 20.66 2.44 21.67
N VAL A 32 20.74 1.14 21.37
CA VAL A 32 19.72 0.15 21.76
C VAL A 32 19.68 -0.01 23.29
N ASP A 33 20.83 -0.14 23.95
CA ASP A 33 20.91 -0.27 25.41
C ASP A 33 20.41 1.02 26.12
N ARG A 34 20.64 2.21 25.55
CA ARG A 34 20.07 3.49 26.04
C ARG A 34 18.55 3.56 25.86
N ALA A 35 18.00 2.96 24.80
CA ALA A 35 16.56 2.91 24.58
C ALA A 35 15.90 1.94 25.56
N LEU A 36 16.52 0.78 25.78
CA LEU A 36 16.07 -0.23 26.74
C LEU A 36 15.97 0.35 28.17
N ARG A 37 17.04 1.00 28.65
CA ARG A 37 17.04 1.68 29.96
C ARG A 37 16.00 2.79 30.10
N ARG A 38 15.54 3.39 28.99
CA ARG A 38 14.45 4.38 29.01
C ARG A 38 13.09 3.70 29.16
N VAL A 39 12.87 2.60 28.45
CA VAL A 39 11.64 1.80 28.56
C VAL A 39 11.53 1.19 29.95
N ASP A 40 12.61 0.60 30.49
CA ASP A 40 12.62 0.01 31.83
C ASP A 40 12.26 1.01 32.93
N ARG A 41 12.82 2.24 32.85
CA ARG A 41 12.46 3.33 33.78
C ARG A 41 10.99 3.72 33.68
N SER A 42 10.44 3.71 32.47
CA SER A 42 9.03 4.06 32.24
C SER A 42 8.09 2.96 32.76
N ILE A 43 8.46 1.69 32.59
CA ILE A 43 7.72 0.55 33.17
C ILE A 43 7.77 0.59 34.70
N ALA A 44 8.93 0.88 35.29
CA ALA A 44 9.08 1.01 36.73
C ALA A 44 8.19 2.13 37.30
N SER A 45 8.17 3.30 36.64
CA SER A 45 7.30 4.42 37.01
C SER A 45 5.82 4.04 36.96
N ASP A 46 5.36 3.36 35.90
CA ASP A 46 3.95 2.94 35.79
C ASP A 46 3.58 1.90 36.85
N ARG A 47 4.50 0.98 37.18
CA ARG A 47 4.28 -0.02 38.24
C ARG A 47 4.19 0.62 39.62
N GLU A 48 4.99 1.64 39.88
CA GLU A 48 4.96 2.40 41.13
C GLU A 48 3.68 3.24 41.24
N GLU A 49 3.22 3.84 40.13
CA GLU A 49 1.96 4.56 40.09
C GLU A 49 0.75 3.63 40.29
N SER A 50 0.81 2.43 39.70
CA SER A 50 -0.23 1.40 39.84
C SER A 50 -0.26 0.73 41.22
N SER A 51 0.83 0.76 41.98
CA SER A 51 0.93 0.15 43.32
C SER A 51 0.53 1.08 44.46
N ARG A 52 0.31 2.38 44.17
CA ARG A 52 -0.24 3.31 45.16
C ARG A 52 -1.66 2.91 45.51
N PRO A 53 -2.03 2.87 46.81
CA PRO A 53 -3.37 2.50 47.22
C PRO A 53 -4.37 3.52 46.68
N ALA A 54 -5.08 3.13 45.64
CA ALA A 54 -6.19 3.90 45.11
C ALA A 54 -7.38 3.80 46.09
N PRO A 55 -8.21 4.85 46.23
CA PRO A 55 -9.43 4.79 47.03
C PRO A 55 -10.29 3.60 46.55
N ALA A 56 -11.02 2.96 47.47
CA ALA A 56 -11.67 1.65 47.29
C ALA A 56 -12.58 1.48 46.03
N ALA A 57 -12.92 2.57 45.36
CA ALA A 57 -13.65 2.61 44.09
C ALA A 57 -12.80 2.28 42.83
N ALA A 58 -11.47 2.16 42.95
CA ALA A 58 -10.55 2.00 41.81
C ALA A 58 -10.02 0.56 41.62
N ARG A 59 -10.63 -0.43 42.27
CA ARG A 59 -10.27 -1.84 42.03
C ARG A 59 -11.09 -2.37 40.83
N PRO A 60 -10.45 -2.97 39.82
CA PRO A 60 -11.16 -3.53 38.68
C PRO A 60 -12.17 -4.58 39.15
N SER A 61 -13.36 -4.57 38.56
CA SER A 61 -14.43 -5.50 38.89
C SER A 61 -14.04 -6.95 38.57
N ALA A 62 -14.64 -7.91 39.29
CA ALA A 62 -14.46 -9.33 38.98
C ALA A 62 -14.90 -9.67 37.54
N ASP A 63 -15.92 -8.96 37.04
CA ASP A 63 -16.41 -9.07 35.66
C ASP A 63 -15.40 -8.55 34.62
N TRP A 64 -14.66 -7.49 34.94
CA TRP A 64 -13.60 -7.03 34.04
C TRP A 64 -12.43 -8.02 34.02
N GLN A 65 -12.09 -8.62 35.16
CA GLN A 65 -11.04 -9.64 35.24
C GLN A 65 -11.43 -10.91 34.47
N SER A 66 -12.68 -11.35 34.57
CA SER A 66 -13.19 -12.48 33.77
C SER A 66 -13.20 -12.14 32.29
N ARG A 67 -13.66 -10.94 31.89
CA ARG A 67 -13.62 -10.49 30.49
C ARG A 67 -12.21 -10.40 29.91
N LEU A 68 -11.21 -10.02 30.71
CA LEU A 68 -9.81 -10.01 30.30
C LEU A 68 -9.29 -11.43 30.03
N LEU A 69 -9.67 -12.40 30.86
CA LEU A 69 -9.36 -13.81 30.66
C LEU A 69 -10.10 -14.38 29.44
N ASP A 70 -11.36 -14.00 29.24
CA ASP A 70 -12.17 -14.42 28.08
C ASP A 70 -11.67 -13.85 26.75
N ILE A 71 -11.06 -12.66 26.72
CA ILE A 71 -10.43 -12.12 25.50
C ILE A 71 -9.28 -13.01 24.99
N LEU A 72 -8.66 -13.79 25.88
CA LEU A 72 -7.59 -14.72 25.54
C LEU A 72 -8.12 -16.07 25.03
N ASP A 73 -9.43 -16.30 25.11
CA ASP A 73 -10.11 -17.51 24.61
C ASP A 73 -10.69 -17.27 23.18
N PRO A 74 -10.23 -18.01 22.15
CA PRO A 74 -10.63 -17.80 20.76
C PRO A 74 -12.07 -18.21 20.40
N SER A 75 -12.84 -18.84 21.30
CA SER A 75 -14.26 -19.13 21.07
C SER A 75 -15.14 -18.08 21.73
N ARG A 76 -15.71 -17.14 20.98
CA ARG A 76 -16.69 -16.22 21.56
C ARG A 76 -17.91 -15.92 20.69
N ASP A 77 -19.08 -16.09 21.34
CA ASP A 77 -20.38 -15.48 21.03
C ASP A 77 -20.59 -14.22 21.91
N GLU A 78 -21.28 -13.23 21.33
CA GLU A 78 -21.61 -11.95 21.96
C GLU A 78 -22.52 -12.14 23.19
N HIS A 79 -22.02 -11.79 24.39
CA HIS A 79 -22.84 -11.74 25.60
C HIS A 79 -23.63 -10.42 25.64
N THR A 80 -24.96 -10.52 25.56
CA THR A 80 -25.88 -9.42 25.91
C THR A 80 -26.20 -9.50 27.40
N ASP A 81 -25.49 -8.74 28.22
CA ASP A 81 -25.81 -8.61 29.64
C ASP A 81 -27.09 -7.77 29.83
N PRO A 82 -27.99 -8.14 30.76
CA PRO A 82 -29.16 -7.36 31.10
C PRO A 82 -28.77 -6.01 31.72
N PRO A 83 -29.62 -4.97 31.61
CA PRO A 83 -29.33 -3.65 32.14
C PRO A 83 -29.19 -3.68 33.68
N PRO A 84 -28.20 -2.97 34.25
CA PRO A 84 -27.89 -3.03 35.67
C PRO A 84 -29.01 -2.43 36.53
N ALA A 85 -29.27 -3.05 37.70
CA ALA A 85 -30.30 -2.62 38.64
C ALA A 85 -29.97 -1.28 39.36
N ASP A 86 -28.70 -0.88 39.39
CA ASP A 86 -28.20 0.38 39.95
C ASP A 86 -27.32 1.10 38.91
N PRO A 87 -27.86 2.10 38.20
CA PRO A 87 -27.16 2.75 37.09
C PRO A 87 -25.99 3.63 37.54
N GLU A 88 -26.06 4.26 38.72
CA GLU A 88 -25.00 5.14 39.22
C GLU A 88 -23.79 4.32 39.70
N GLY A 89 -24.03 3.27 40.48
CA GLY A 89 -22.97 2.35 40.87
C GLY A 89 -22.38 1.57 39.68
N ALA A 90 -23.19 1.25 38.67
CA ALA A 90 -22.71 0.64 37.43
C ALA A 90 -21.82 1.60 36.60
N ALA A 91 -22.16 2.88 36.53
CA ALA A 91 -21.35 3.88 35.84
C ALA A 91 -19.96 4.08 36.49
N LEU A 92 -19.92 4.15 37.83
CA LEU A 92 -18.66 4.27 38.58
C LEU A 92 -17.77 3.03 38.41
N ARG A 93 -18.37 1.82 38.43
CA ARG A 93 -17.66 0.57 38.16
C ARG A 93 -17.13 0.51 36.72
N ALA A 94 -17.92 0.93 35.73
CA ALA A 94 -17.51 0.97 34.34
C ALA A 94 -16.36 1.96 34.10
N GLU A 95 -16.33 3.09 34.82
CA GLU A 95 -15.21 4.05 34.74
C GLU A 95 -13.92 3.47 35.34
N ALA A 96 -14.00 2.80 36.50
CA ALA A 96 -12.86 2.11 37.11
C ALA A 96 -12.32 0.98 36.21
N ASP A 97 -13.21 0.19 35.60
CA ASP A 97 -12.86 -0.87 34.65
C ASP A 97 -12.20 -0.32 33.38
N ALA A 98 -12.67 0.84 32.88
CA ALA A 98 -12.06 1.52 31.75
C ALA A 98 -10.64 2.02 32.07
N GLN A 99 -10.43 2.62 33.24
CA GLN A 99 -9.10 3.05 33.70
C GLN A 99 -8.14 1.86 33.87
N ALA A 100 -8.62 0.75 34.44
CA ALA A 100 -7.86 -0.48 34.56
C ALA A 100 -7.48 -1.05 33.17
N ALA A 101 -8.41 -1.08 32.22
CA ALA A 101 -8.15 -1.51 30.84
C ALA A 101 -7.06 -0.68 30.16
N VAL A 102 -7.14 0.65 30.28
CA VAL A 102 -6.18 1.58 29.66
C VAL A 102 -4.79 1.42 30.30
N THR A 103 -4.72 1.24 31.61
CA THR A 103 -3.47 0.99 32.35
C THR A 103 -2.82 -0.32 31.92
N VAL A 104 -3.59 -1.41 31.80
CA VAL A 104 -3.08 -2.70 31.29
C VAL A 104 -2.59 -2.57 29.85
N ALA A 105 -3.34 -1.88 28.98
CA ALA A 105 -2.92 -1.66 27.59
C ALA A 105 -1.61 -0.88 27.49
N ARG A 106 -1.44 0.16 28.33
CA ARG A 106 -0.21 0.97 28.42
C ARG A 106 0.99 0.12 28.84
N LEU A 107 0.84 -0.67 29.89
CA LEU A 107 1.89 -1.58 30.39
C LEU A 107 2.24 -2.66 29.37
N ALA A 108 1.23 -3.31 28.76
CA ALA A 108 1.43 -4.34 27.74
C ALA A 108 2.18 -3.79 26.52
N LEU A 109 1.86 -2.57 26.08
CA LEU A 109 2.55 -1.90 24.98
C LEU A 109 4.03 -1.62 25.31
N ARG A 110 4.33 -1.16 26.53
CA ARG A 110 5.71 -0.89 26.96
C ARG A 110 6.52 -2.18 27.12
N GLU A 111 5.92 -3.25 27.65
CA GLU A 111 6.57 -4.58 27.69
C GLU A 111 6.80 -5.15 26.29
N ALA A 112 5.85 -4.97 25.35
CA ALA A 112 6.07 -5.34 23.96
C ALA A 112 7.25 -4.56 23.34
N GLN A 113 7.34 -3.26 23.60
CA GLN A 113 8.47 -2.43 23.16
C GLN A 113 9.80 -2.93 23.76
N ARG A 114 9.81 -3.28 25.06
CA ARG A 114 10.96 -3.85 25.75
C ARG A 114 11.41 -5.17 25.12
N ALA A 115 10.48 -6.12 24.92
CA ALA A 115 10.77 -7.42 24.31
C ALA A 115 11.39 -7.28 22.90
N VAL A 116 10.90 -6.34 22.09
CA VAL A 116 11.48 -6.04 20.77
C VAL A 116 12.91 -5.53 20.90
N LEU A 117 13.19 -4.60 21.82
CA LEU A 117 14.54 -4.08 22.05
C LEU A 117 15.50 -5.15 22.61
N GLU A 118 15.02 -6.01 23.52
CA GLU A 118 15.78 -7.15 24.08
C GLU A 118 16.17 -8.15 22.99
N SER A 119 15.23 -8.50 22.10
CA SER A 119 15.48 -9.40 20.97
C SER A 119 16.61 -8.87 20.08
N ARG A 120 16.68 -7.55 19.88
CA ARG A 120 17.72 -6.91 19.09
C ARG A 120 19.04 -6.85 19.82
N ALA A 121 19.04 -6.47 21.09
CA ALA A 121 20.25 -6.44 21.90
C ALA A 121 20.90 -7.83 21.94
N ALA A 122 20.10 -8.90 22.06
CA ALA A 122 20.56 -10.27 21.95
C ALA A 122 21.19 -10.58 20.58
N ALA A 123 20.54 -10.17 19.48
CA ALA A 123 21.08 -10.35 18.13
C ALA A 123 22.42 -9.62 17.91
N LEU A 124 22.58 -8.40 18.44
CA LEU A 124 23.84 -7.65 18.36
C LEU A 124 24.95 -8.27 19.22
N ARG A 125 24.60 -8.84 20.39
CA ARG A 125 25.57 -9.56 21.25
C ARG A 125 26.05 -10.85 20.60
N ALA A 126 25.15 -11.60 19.97
CA ALA A 126 25.50 -12.80 19.22
C ALA A 126 26.49 -12.47 18.08
N LEU A 127 26.28 -11.35 17.38
CA LEU A 127 27.16 -10.88 16.31
C LEU A 127 28.55 -10.44 16.81
N ALA A 128 28.64 -9.91 18.03
CA ALA A 128 29.90 -9.46 18.63
C ALA A 128 30.76 -10.62 19.17
N LEU A 129 30.12 -11.75 19.53
CA LEU A 129 30.79 -12.93 20.10
C LEU A 129 31.36 -13.87 19.04
N ASP A 130 30.74 -13.96 17.86
CA ASP A 130 31.24 -14.80 16.77
C ASP A 130 31.08 -14.13 15.39
N PRO A 131 32.12 -13.43 14.89
CA PRO A 131 32.14 -12.88 13.54
C PRO A 131 32.15 -13.95 12.43
N ALA A 132 32.49 -15.21 12.76
CA ALA A 132 32.63 -16.31 11.81
C ALA A 132 31.30 -16.98 11.43
N CYS A 133 30.22 -16.70 12.17
CA CYS A 133 28.83 -17.05 11.81
C CYS A 133 28.35 -16.43 10.46
N ILE A 134 29.20 -15.61 9.81
CA ILE A 134 28.97 -14.94 8.52
C ILE A 134 29.51 -15.76 7.32
N GLY A 135 30.16 -16.92 7.55
CA GLY A 135 30.64 -17.81 6.48
C GLY A 135 29.53 -18.59 5.75
N PRO A 136 29.72 -19.00 4.48
CA PRO A 136 28.80 -19.88 3.77
C PRO A 136 29.03 -21.34 4.20
N THR A 137 27.95 -22.14 4.21
CA THR A 137 27.85 -23.58 4.55
C THR A 137 27.88 -23.89 6.06
N ARG A 138 27.05 -24.76 6.62
CA ARG A 138 26.53 -26.06 6.14
C ARG A 138 25.14 -26.30 6.75
N ALA A 139 24.27 -27.00 6.04
CA ALA A 139 22.93 -27.35 6.49
C ALA A 139 22.99 -28.40 7.60
N ASP A 140 22.49 -28.07 8.79
CA ASP A 140 21.92 -29.02 9.73
C ASP A 140 20.77 -28.37 10.54
N GLY A 141 19.55 -28.85 10.23
CA GLY A 141 18.29 -28.90 10.99
C GLY A 141 17.76 -27.76 11.88
N ALA A 142 18.57 -27.04 12.66
CA ALA A 142 18.07 -26.24 13.79
C ALA A 142 18.49 -24.76 13.78
N ASP A 143 19.63 -24.41 13.18
CA ASP A 143 20.19 -23.04 13.25
C ASP A 143 19.68 -22.08 12.15
N THR A 144 18.78 -22.54 11.28
CA THR A 144 18.31 -21.77 10.13
C THR A 144 17.44 -20.57 10.51
N ARG A 145 16.75 -20.59 11.65
CA ARG A 145 15.88 -19.48 12.08
C ARG A 145 16.66 -18.31 12.66
N LEU A 146 17.71 -18.57 13.44
CA LEU A 146 18.59 -17.54 13.99
C LEU A 146 19.46 -16.94 12.88
N ALA A 147 19.99 -17.77 11.98
CA ALA A 147 20.72 -17.31 10.80
C ALA A 147 19.83 -16.53 9.82
N ALA A 148 18.54 -16.88 9.65
CA ALA A 148 17.61 -16.11 8.83
C ALA A 148 17.21 -14.77 9.47
N ALA A 149 17.01 -14.71 10.80
CA ALA A 149 16.73 -13.46 11.50
C ALA A 149 17.92 -12.48 11.47
N VAL A 150 19.16 -13.00 11.43
CA VAL A 150 20.40 -12.20 11.43
C VAL A 150 20.93 -11.90 10.01
N ARG A 151 20.72 -12.75 9.00
CA ARG A 151 21.24 -12.55 7.62
C ARG A 151 20.47 -11.53 6.78
N ILE A 152 19.28 -11.10 7.19
CA ILE A 152 18.46 -10.23 6.35
C ILE A 152 19.09 -8.85 6.04
N PRO A 153 20.08 -8.26 6.73
CA PRO A 153 20.66 -6.99 6.29
C PRO A 153 22.07 -7.03 5.66
N LEU A 154 22.70 -8.19 5.40
CA LEU A 154 24.14 -8.22 5.05
C LEU A 154 24.52 -8.59 3.61
N ALA A 155 23.56 -8.77 2.70
CA ALA A 155 23.86 -9.03 1.29
C ALA A 155 23.98 -7.72 0.48
N HIS A 156 25.25 -7.34 0.30
CA HIS A 156 25.82 -6.58 -0.83
C HIS A 156 26.07 -5.07 -0.65
N ARG A 157 27.38 -4.82 -0.48
CA ARG A 157 28.08 -3.55 -0.51
C ARG A 157 27.87 -2.85 -1.86
N LEU A 158 27.29 -1.66 -1.80
CA LEU A 158 27.72 -0.44 -2.45
C LEU A 158 26.99 0.69 -1.70
N LEU A 159 27.74 1.50 -0.93
CA LEU A 159 27.39 2.60 -0.02
C LEU A 159 26.87 2.24 1.44
N PRO A 160 26.89 3.14 2.47
CA PRO A 160 26.85 2.76 3.90
C PRO A 160 25.48 2.28 4.46
N PRO A 161 25.46 1.38 5.47
CA PRO A 161 24.24 0.85 6.10
C PRO A 161 23.67 1.84 7.14
N GLY A 162 22.38 2.16 7.03
CA GLY A 162 21.68 3.06 7.97
C GLY A 162 20.84 4.15 7.32
N HIS A 163 20.99 4.40 6.01
CA HIS A 163 20.19 5.41 5.34
C HIS A 163 18.74 4.92 5.14
N PRO A 164 17.71 5.62 5.63
CA PRO A 164 16.30 5.20 5.54
C PRO A 164 15.86 4.98 4.08
N ILE A 165 16.42 5.74 3.14
CA ILE A 165 16.18 5.58 1.69
C ILE A 165 16.55 4.18 1.19
N ARG A 166 17.57 3.52 1.74
CA ARG A 166 17.97 2.18 1.30
C ARG A 166 17.05 1.09 1.79
N ALA A 167 16.62 1.17 3.04
CA ALA A 167 15.61 0.25 3.57
C ALA A 167 14.30 0.39 2.79
N HIS A 168 13.94 1.63 2.42
CA HIS A 168 12.80 1.92 1.57
C HIS A 168 12.97 1.41 0.14
N ALA A 169 14.11 1.69 -0.49
CA ALA A 169 14.42 1.21 -1.83
C ALA A 169 14.40 -0.33 -1.89
N ARG A 170 14.96 -1.00 -0.88
CA ARG A 170 14.98 -2.45 -0.78
C ARG A 170 13.59 -3.05 -0.64
N ALA A 171 12.75 -2.49 0.24
CA ALA A 171 11.36 -2.93 0.37
C ALA A 171 10.55 -2.73 -0.93
N VAL A 172 10.89 -1.70 -1.71
CA VAL A 172 10.30 -1.48 -3.04
C VAL A 172 10.84 -2.49 -4.05
N THR A 173 12.14 -2.74 -4.12
CA THR A 173 12.72 -3.70 -5.08
C THR A 173 12.30 -5.13 -4.81
N GLU A 174 12.31 -5.56 -3.55
CA GLU A 174 11.76 -6.86 -3.13
C GLU A 174 10.26 -6.93 -3.44
N GLY A 175 9.54 -5.83 -3.24
CA GLY A 175 8.14 -5.69 -3.66
C GLY A 175 7.92 -5.88 -5.15
N VAL A 176 8.73 -5.22 -5.98
CA VAL A 176 8.68 -5.32 -7.45
C VAL A 176 8.98 -6.74 -7.90
N ALA A 177 10.05 -7.35 -7.38
CA ALA A 177 10.42 -8.72 -7.69
C ALA A 177 9.31 -9.71 -7.31
N HIS A 178 8.68 -9.50 -6.15
CA HIS A 178 7.56 -10.30 -5.70
C HIS A 178 6.34 -10.14 -6.62
N GLU A 179 5.96 -8.92 -6.99
CA GLU A 179 4.85 -8.69 -7.95
C GLU A 179 5.15 -9.29 -9.33
N PHE A 180 6.39 -9.17 -9.83
CA PHE A 180 6.81 -9.85 -11.06
C PHE A 180 6.69 -11.37 -10.95
N SER A 181 7.16 -11.96 -9.86
CA SER A 181 7.06 -13.41 -9.63
C SER A 181 5.60 -13.86 -9.52
N ALA A 182 4.73 -13.08 -8.87
CA ALA A 182 3.32 -13.40 -8.73
C ALA A 182 2.58 -13.37 -10.07
N LEU A 183 2.91 -12.38 -10.92
CA LEU A 183 2.37 -12.29 -12.28
C LEU A 183 2.83 -13.43 -13.18
N LEU A 184 4.08 -13.88 -13.03
CA LEU A 184 4.67 -14.90 -13.90
C LEU A 184 4.41 -16.34 -13.43
N ARG A 185 4.39 -16.61 -12.11
CA ARG A 185 4.34 -17.98 -11.55
C ARG A 185 2.98 -18.37 -10.98
N ASP A 186 2.33 -17.51 -10.19
CA ASP A 186 1.24 -17.98 -9.32
C ASP A 186 -0.16 -17.89 -9.98
N ARG A 187 -0.46 -16.81 -10.74
CA ARG A 187 -1.73 -16.67 -11.48
C ARG A 187 -1.62 -15.74 -12.70
N PRO A 188 -0.90 -16.14 -13.77
CA PRO A 188 -0.74 -15.28 -14.95
C PRO A 188 -2.09 -14.98 -15.63
N ARG A 189 -2.99 -15.97 -15.69
CA ARG A 189 -4.13 -15.98 -16.61
C ARG A 189 -5.03 -14.74 -16.55
N PRO A 190 -5.64 -14.34 -15.42
CA PRO A 190 -6.64 -13.26 -15.44
C PRO A 190 -6.04 -11.87 -15.74
N ILE A 191 -4.81 -11.58 -15.30
CA ILE A 191 -4.16 -10.28 -15.53
C ILE A 191 -3.58 -10.24 -16.94
N LEU A 192 -2.87 -11.29 -17.37
CA LEU A 192 -2.35 -11.38 -18.74
C LEU A 192 -3.49 -11.39 -19.77
N THR A 193 -4.58 -12.11 -19.53
CA THR A 193 -5.75 -12.12 -20.43
C THR A 193 -6.35 -10.73 -20.54
N LYS A 194 -6.50 -9.97 -19.45
CA LYS A 194 -7.01 -8.60 -19.53
C LYS A 194 -6.08 -7.65 -20.23
N LEU A 195 -4.78 -7.76 -19.98
CA LEU A 195 -3.76 -7.00 -20.68
C LEU A 195 -3.80 -7.32 -22.19
N ALA A 196 -3.88 -8.61 -22.54
CA ALA A 196 -3.96 -9.08 -23.91
C ALA A 196 -5.26 -8.62 -24.58
N VAL A 197 -6.40 -8.65 -23.88
CA VAL A 197 -7.68 -8.13 -24.37
C VAL A 197 -7.60 -6.63 -24.57
N GLY A 198 -7.06 -5.87 -23.61
CA GLY A 198 -6.90 -4.43 -23.73
C GLY A 198 -5.99 -4.05 -24.91
N LEU A 199 -4.83 -4.71 -25.01
CA LEU A 199 -3.90 -4.51 -26.11
C LEU A 199 -4.53 -4.90 -27.46
N GLY A 200 -5.21 -6.05 -27.51
CA GLY A 200 -5.92 -6.53 -28.69
C GLY A 200 -7.02 -5.56 -29.13
N LEU A 201 -7.79 -5.01 -28.19
CA LEU A 201 -8.81 -3.99 -28.46
C LEU A 201 -8.16 -2.70 -29.01
N GLY A 202 -7.02 -2.29 -28.46
CA GLY A 202 -6.27 -1.13 -28.93
C GLY A 202 -5.75 -1.30 -30.34
N LEU A 203 -5.12 -2.45 -30.64
CA LEU A 203 -4.65 -2.77 -31.98
C LEU A 203 -5.81 -2.93 -32.97
N ALA A 204 -6.92 -3.56 -32.57
CA ALA A 204 -8.11 -3.70 -33.39
C ALA A 204 -8.74 -2.33 -33.70
N TYR A 205 -8.76 -1.40 -32.75
CA TYR A 205 -9.25 -0.05 -32.97
C TYR A 205 -8.35 0.74 -33.93
N LEU A 206 -7.03 0.64 -33.80
CA LEU A 206 -6.09 1.23 -34.76
C LEU A 206 -6.26 0.61 -36.16
N GLY A 207 -6.46 -0.71 -36.23
CA GLY A 207 -6.79 -1.41 -37.47
C GLY A 207 -8.10 -0.95 -38.09
N TYR A 208 -9.13 -0.75 -37.28
CA TYR A 208 -10.43 -0.20 -37.70
C TYR A 208 -10.27 1.22 -38.27
N LEU A 209 -9.56 2.11 -37.58
CA LEU A 209 -9.29 3.46 -38.09
C LEU A 209 -8.57 3.44 -39.44
N ARG A 210 -7.65 2.50 -39.61
CA ARG A 210 -6.90 2.33 -40.87
C ARG A 210 -7.77 1.76 -42.00
N LEU A 211 -8.60 0.76 -41.70
CA LEU A 211 -9.41 0.04 -42.69
C LEU A 211 -10.53 0.92 -43.25
N PHE A 212 -11.18 1.73 -42.40
CA PHE A 212 -12.32 2.55 -42.78
C PHE A 212 -11.93 3.94 -43.31
N ARG A 213 -10.64 4.19 -43.57
CA ARG A 213 -10.12 5.46 -44.11
C ARG A 213 -10.76 6.69 -43.45
N TRP A 214 -10.80 6.72 -42.11
CA TRP A 214 -11.06 7.97 -41.39
C TRP A 214 -9.94 9.03 -41.60
N ASP A 215 -8.98 8.69 -42.47
CA ASP A 215 -7.73 9.33 -42.91
C ASP A 215 -7.95 10.62 -43.73
N ASP A 216 -9.16 10.92 -44.21
CA ASP A 216 -9.43 12.16 -44.96
C ASP A 216 -9.30 13.42 -44.08
N LYS A 217 -9.01 13.28 -42.78
CA LYS A 217 -8.69 14.35 -41.82
C LYS A 217 -7.38 14.06 -41.08
N GLU A 218 -6.26 14.04 -41.80
CA GLU A 218 -4.89 13.78 -41.28
C GLU A 218 -4.55 14.56 -40.00
N GLU A 219 -5.06 15.78 -39.86
CA GLU A 219 -4.82 16.65 -38.69
C GLU A 219 -5.34 16.07 -37.35
N VAL A 220 -6.40 15.26 -37.39
CA VAL A 220 -7.09 14.75 -36.18
C VAL A 220 -6.60 13.35 -35.79
N MET A 221 -5.90 12.65 -36.69
CA MET A 221 -5.49 11.25 -36.54
C MET A 221 -4.60 11.00 -35.30
N PRO A 222 -3.60 11.85 -34.98
CA PRO A 222 -2.77 11.67 -33.78
C PRO A 222 -3.57 11.75 -32.48
N TYR A 223 -4.65 12.54 -32.46
CA TYR A 223 -5.50 12.71 -31.28
C TYR A 223 -6.44 11.53 -31.07
N LEU A 224 -7.02 10.96 -32.14
CA LEU A 224 -7.85 9.76 -32.04
C LEU A 224 -7.04 8.52 -31.62
N ALA A 225 -5.85 8.35 -32.20
CA ALA A 225 -4.95 7.26 -31.84
C ALA A 225 -4.51 7.36 -30.37
N LEU A 226 -4.21 8.58 -29.90
CA LEU A 226 -3.92 8.85 -28.50
C LEU A 226 -5.11 8.51 -27.61
N TYR A 227 -6.32 8.91 -27.99
CA TYR A 227 -7.53 8.67 -27.20
C TYR A 227 -7.79 7.17 -26.98
N ALA A 228 -7.64 6.38 -28.04
CA ALA A 228 -7.80 4.93 -27.99
C ALA A 228 -6.71 4.23 -27.18
N LEU A 229 -5.44 4.59 -27.43
CA LEU A 229 -4.31 4.02 -26.71
C LEU A 229 -4.34 4.39 -25.22
N SER A 230 -4.77 5.61 -24.91
CA SER A 230 -4.99 6.10 -23.56
C SER A 230 -6.13 5.35 -22.86
N GLY A 231 -7.25 5.09 -23.54
CA GLY A 231 -8.35 4.30 -23.00
C GLY A 231 -7.92 2.86 -22.64
N VAL A 232 -7.10 2.23 -23.49
CA VAL A 232 -6.55 0.90 -23.24
C VAL A 232 -5.59 0.90 -22.06
N ILE A 233 -4.61 1.82 -22.04
CA ILE A 233 -3.63 1.91 -20.95
C ILE A 233 -4.33 2.27 -19.64
N GLY A 234 -5.30 3.19 -19.67
CA GLY A 234 -6.12 3.53 -18.53
C GLY A 234 -6.93 2.34 -18.01
N GLY A 235 -7.53 1.55 -18.89
CA GLY A 235 -8.23 0.33 -18.51
C GLY A 235 -7.32 -0.70 -17.84
N VAL A 236 -6.12 -0.92 -18.36
CA VAL A 236 -5.11 -1.82 -17.77
C VAL A 236 -4.63 -1.31 -16.41
N VAL A 237 -4.36 -0.01 -16.29
CA VAL A 237 -3.88 0.59 -15.04
C VAL A 237 -4.96 0.60 -13.97
N CYS A 238 -6.19 0.95 -14.31
CA CYS A 238 -7.32 0.96 -13.38
C CYS A 238 -7.73 -0.45 -12.96
N THR A 239 -7.55 -1.46 -13.82
CA THR A 239 -7.80 -2.87 -13.47
C THR A 239 -6.71 -3.48 -12.58
N ASN A 240 -5.52 -2.87 -12.52
CA ASN A 240 -4.45 -3.23 -11.58
C ASN A 240 -4.62 -2.61 -10.17
N ALA A 241 -5.79 -2.03 -9.88
CA ALA A 241 -6.10 -1.39 -8.61
C ALA A 241 -5.94 -2.33 -7.40
N LEU A 242 -5.66 -1.74 -6.24
CA LEU A 242 -5.46 -2.46 -4.96
C LEU A 242 -6.58 -3.48 -4.66
N CYS A 243 -7.81 -3.17 -5.04
CA CYS A 243 -9.00 -3.98 -4.77
C CYS A 243 -9.09 -5.25 -5.62
N TRP A 244 -8.42 -5.31 -6.77
CA TRP A 244 -8.41 -6.53 -7.59
C TRP A 244 -7.61 -7.66 -6.92
N ASP A 245 -6.68 -7.30 -6.03
CA ASP A 245 -5.86 -8.22 -5.24
C ASP A 245 -6.02 -7.96 -3.74
N ALA A 246 -7.25 -7.65 -3.34
CA ALA A 246 -7.61 -7.23 -1.99
C ALA A 246 -7.02 -8.14 -0.90
N GLY A 247 -7.08 -9.47 -1.10
CA GLY A 247 -6.52 -10.46 -0.17
C GLY A 247 -5.00 -10.32 0.02
N ARG A 248 -4.22 -10.27 -1.07
CA ARG A 248 -2.75 -10.13 -0.98
C ARG A 248 -2.35 -8.77 -0.44
N VAL A 249 -3.01 -7.70 -0.89
CA VAL A 249 -2.73 -6.34 -0.41
C VAL A 249 -3.06 -6.22 1.08
N ARG A 250 -4.17 -6.81 1.54
CA ARG A 250 -4.53 -6.84 2.96
C ARG A 250 -3.49 -7.58 3.78
N ALA A 251 -3.09 -8.78 3.35
CA ALA A 251 -2.04 -9.55 4.03
C ALA A 251 -0.72 -8.78 4.11
N ALA A 252 -0.33 -8.06 3.04
CA ALA A 252 0.87 -7.23 3.04
C ALA A 252 0.76 -6.03 3.98
N LEU A 253 -0.40 -5.37 4.05
CA LEU A 253 -0.64 -4.26 4.99
C LEU A 253 -0.66 -4.75 6.45
N VAL A 254 -1.28 -5.89 6.72
CA VAL A 254 -1.30 -6.54 8.05
C VAL A 254 0.11 -6.98 8.45
N GLY A 255 0.91 -7.48 7.50
CA GLY A 255 2.33 -7.79 7.67
C GLY A 255 3.25 -6.56 7.83
N GLY A 256 2.69 -5.35 7.94
CA GLY A 256 3.43 -4.12 8.25
C GLY A 256 4.04 -3.39 7.05
N ARG A 257 3.76 -3.79 5.79
CA ARG A 257 4.22 -3.03 4.61
C ARG A 257 3.43 -1.73 4.49
N ARG A 258 4.12 -0.65 4.12
CA ARG A 258 3.48 0.66 3.91
C ARG A 258 2.73 0.67 2.59
N LEU A 259 1.55 1.30 2.57
CA LEU A 259 0.69 1.39 1.38
C LEU A 259 1.42 1.99 0.17
N TRP A 260 2.21 3.06 0.38
CA TRP A 260 2.94 3.70 -0.72
C TRP A 260 4.00 2.77 -1.34
N GLN A 261 4.59 1.85 -0.58
CA GLN A 261 5.55 0.87 -1.09
C GLN A 261 4.87 -0.18 -1.97
N LEU A 262 3.64 -0.57 -1.60
CA LEU A 262 2.80 -1.45 -2.39
C LEU A 262 2.37 -0.79 -3.70
N LEU A 263 1.87 0.45 -3.64
CA LEU A 263 1.50 1.22 -4.83
C LEU A 263 2.69 1.42 -5.76
N LEU A 264 3.84 1.82 -5.22
CA LEU A 264 5.04 2.05 -6.03
C LEU A 264 5.55 0.76 -6.67
N ALA A 265 5.57 -0.36 -5.94
CA ALA A 265 6.00 -1.64 -6.50
C ALA A 265 5.08 -2.08 -7.66
N LYS A 266 3.76 -2.00 -7.47
CA LYS A 266 2.78 -2.32 -8.52
C LYS A 266 2.93 -1.42 -9.75
N ASN A 267 3.12 -0.12 -9.52
CA ASN A 267 3.28 0.85 -10.60
C ASN A 267 4.56 0.60 -11.39
N ILE A 268 5.67 0.28 -10.74
CA ILE A 268 6.94 -0.06 -11.42
C ILE A 268 6.76 -1.33 -12.25
N THR A 269 6.15 -2.38 -11.69
CA THR A 269 5.91 -3.63 -12.42
C THR A 269 5.04 -3.38 -13.66
N LEU A 270 3.96 -2.61 -13.51
CA LEU A 270 3.09 -2.26 -14.63
C LEU A 270 3.81 -1.36 -15.65
N PHE A 271 4.63 -0.42 -15.16
CA PHE A 271 5.40 0.48 -16.01
C PHE A 271 6.39 -0.28 -16.88
N VAL A 272 7.11 -1.25 -16.32
CA VAL A 272 8.04 -2.08 -17.08
C VAL A 272 7.30 -2.94 -18.09
N LEU A 273 6.22 -3.60 -17.68
CA LEU A 273 5.53 -4.57 -18.52
C LEU A 273 4.80 -3.92 -19.69
N VAL A 274 4.00 -2.88 -19.41
CA VAL A 274 3.27 -2.12 -20.44
C VAL A 274 4.24 -1.24 -21.23
N GLY A 275 5.23 -0.66 -20.56
CA GLY A 275 6.23 0.20 -21.18
C GLY A 275 7.11 -0.55 -22.18
N ALA A 276 7.46 -1.81 -21.91
CA ALA A 276 8.19 -2.65 -22.87
C ALA A 276 7.39 -2.82 -24.17
N VAL A 277 6.09 -3.10 -24.08
CA VAL A 277 5.23 -3.24 -25.27
C VAL A 277 5.09 -1.90 -26.00
N GLY A 278 4.86 -0.82 -25.27
CA GLY A 278 4.79 0.52 -25.85
C GLY A 278 6.11 0.97 -26.51
N LEU A 279 7.26 0.54 -25.97
CA LEU A 279 8.58 0.85 -26.51
C LEU A 279 8.80 0.12 -27.85
N VAL A 280 8.39 -1.15 -27.95
CA VAL A 280 8.42 -1.90 -29.22
C VAL A 280 7.56 -1.21 -30.27
N LEU A 281 6.33 -0.82 -29.92
CA LEU A 281 5.44 -0.09 -30.82
C LEU A 281 6.03 1.26 -31.23
N SER A 282 6.62 2.01 -30.30
CA SER A 282 7.27 3.29 -30.58
C SER A 282 8.47 3.13 -31.52
N GLY A 283 9.25 2.06 -31.34
CA GLY A 283 10.37 1.69 -32.21
C GLY A 283 9.91 1.35 -33.63
N LEU A 284 8.87 0.53 -33.76
CA LEU A 284 8.29 0.17 -35.07
C LEU A 284 7.74 1.40 -35.82
N LEU A 285 7.05 2.30 -35.11
CA LEU A 285 6.52 3.53 -35.69
C LEU A 285 7.63 4.48 -36.11
N ALA A 286 8.66 4.64 -35.29
CA ALA A 286 9.81 5.49 -35.62
C ALA A 286 10.61 4.93 -36.80
N TRP A 287 10.82 3.61 -36.85
CA TRP A 287 11.46 2.95 -37.98
C TRP A 287 10.68 3.18 -39.27
N ARG A 288 9.35 3.07 -39.23
CA ARG A 288 8.49 3.35 -40.38
C ARG A 288 8.49 4.82 -40.80
N ALA A 289 8.64 5.75 -39.86
CA ALA A 289 8.70 7.18 -40.15
C ALA A 289 10.04 7.63 -40.73
N GLY A 290 11.11 6.84 -40.58
CA GLY A 290 12.45 7.19 -41.08
C GLY A 290 13.16 8.31 -40.32
N GLU A 291 12.57 8.83 -39.23
CA GLU A 291 13.10 9.94 -38.45
C GLU A 291 13.50 9.52 -37.03
N PRO A 292 14.76 9.72 -36.60
CA PRO A 292 15.18 9.38 -35.23
C PRO A 292 14.47 10.26 -34.18
N ALA A 293 14.11 11.49 -34.53
CA ALA A 293 13.34 12.39 -33.67
C ALA A 293 11.92 11.86 -33.39
N ALA A 294 11.35 11.03 -34.26
CA ALA A 294 10.04 10.43 -34.06
C ALA A 294 10.05 9.46 -32.88
N LEU A 295 11.15 8.71 -32.68
CA LEU A 295 11.30 7.80 -31.54
C LEU A 295 11.26 8.57 -30.22
N LEU A 296 12.04 9.66 -30.12
CA LEU A 296 12.07 10.49 -28.91
C LEU A 296 10.69 11.07 -28.59
N LYS A 297 9.98 11.59 -29.60
CA LYS A 297 8.63 12.14 -29.45
C LYS A 297 7.63 11.06 -28.98
N ALA A 298 7.71 9.85 -29.54
CA ALA A 298 6.82 8.73 -29.21
C ALA A 298 7.10 8.17 -27.81
N VAL A 299 8.36 7.93 -27.46
CA VAL A 299 8.77 7.45 -26.13
C VAL A 299 8.42 8.46 -25.05
N GLY A 300 8.69 9.75 -25.28
CA GLY A 300 8.31 10.82 -24.35
C GLY A 300 6.80 10.88 -24.13
N GLN A 301 6.01 10.71 -25.19
CA GLN A 301 4.55 10.65 -25.11
C GLN A 301 4.07 9.43 -24.31
N LEU A 302 4.63 8.25 -24.59
CA LEU A 302 4.31 7.00 -23.89
C LEU A 302 4.58 7.13 -22.39
N ILE A 303 5.78 7.57 -22.01
CA ILE A 303 6.18 7.74 -20.60
C ILE A 303 5.23 8.73 -19.91
N THR A 304 4.94 9.86 -20.56
CA THR A 304 4.02 10.87 -20.02
C THR A 304 2.64 10.28 -19.76
N MET A 305 2.09 9.56 -20.74
CA MET A 305 0.77 8.94 -20.63
C MET A 305 0.72 7.89 -19.52
N MET A 306 1.77 7.07 -19.40
CA MET A 306 1.88 6.07 -18.34
C MET A 306 1.95 6.70 -16.96
N LEU A 307 2.77 7.73 -16.75
CA LEU A 307 2.90 8.41 -15.46
C LEU A 307 1.58 9.01 -14.98
N ILE A 308 0.85 9.67 -15.89
CA ILE A 308 -0.46 10.26 -15.58
C ILE A 308 -1.46 9.17 -15.18
N TRP A 309 -1.57 8.11 -15.98
CA TRP A 309 -2.50 7.02 -15.68
C TRP A 309 -2.15 6.29 -14.39
N LEU A 310 -0.87 6.05 -14.11
CA LEU A 310 -0.43 5.44 -12.85
C LEU A 310 -0.81 6.32 -11.65
N GLY A 311 -0.63 7.64 -11.75
CA GLY A 311 -0.99 8.56 -10.68
C GLY A 311 -2.49 8.56 -10.41
N ILE A 312 -3.30 8.56 -11.46
CA ILE A 312 -4.77 8.54 -11.36
C ILE A 312 -5.26 7.19 -10.88
N GLY A 313 -4.65 6.10 -11.36
CA GLY A 313 -4.88 4.75 -10.88
C GLY A 313 -4.65 4.63 -9.37
N ASN A 314 -3.61 5.29 -8.83
CA ASN A 314 -3.38 5.34 -7.37
C ASN A 314 -4.54 5.99 -6.63
N VAL A 315 -5.01 7.15 -7.09
CA VAL A 315 -6.12 7.88 -6.46
C VAL A 315 -7.42 7.09 -6.57
N LEU A 316 -7.75 6.58 -7.76
CA LEU A 316 -8.94 5.77 -7.99
C LEU A 316 -8.93 4.49 -7.15
N SER A 317 -7.76 3.85 -6.99
CA SER A 317 -7.61 2.67 -6.13
C SER A 317 -7.97 2.93 -4.66
N VAL A 318 -7.88 4.19 -4.21
CA VAL A 318 -8.18 4.60 -2.83
C VAL A 318 -9.59 5.18 -2.70
N VAL A 319 -9.97 6.08 -3.59
CA VAL A 319 -11.25 6.81 -3.54
C VAL A 319 -12.41 5.93 -3.98
N SER A 320 -12.16 5.06 -4.95
CA SER A 320 -13.18 4.24 -5.59
C SER A 320 -12.76 2.76 -5.58
N PRO A 321 -12.71 2.13 -4.39
CA PRO A 321 -12.40 0.72 -4.28
C PRO A 321 -13.49 -0.12 -4.95
N LEU A 322 -13.26 -0.52 -6.19
CA LEU A 322 -14.20 -1.32 -6.97
C LEU A 322 -13.99 -2.80 -6.63
N ARG A 323 -14.95 -3.37 -5.91
CA ARG A 323 -15.03 -4.81 -5.62
C ARG A 323 -15.22 -5.60 -6.91
N VAL A 324 -14.59 -6.77 -7.01
CA VAL A 324 -14.71 -7.66 -8.18
C VAL A 324 -15.83 -8.67 -7.96
N GLU A 325 -17.02 -8.37 -8.49
CA GLU A 325 -18.18 -9.25 -8.41
C GLU A 325 -18.88 -9.38 -9.77
N PRO A 326 -19.53 -10.52 -10.04
CA PRO A 326 -20.45 -10.61 -11.18
C PRO A 326 -21.63 -9.64 -10.98
N LEU A 327 -22.16 -9.10 -12.08
CA LEU A 327 -23.26 -8.13 -12.05
C LEU A 327 -24.52 -8.70 -11.36
N GLU A 328 -24.75 -10.00 -11.50
CA GLU A 328 -25.87 -10.70 -10.86
C GLU A 328 -25.78 -10.67 -9.33
N ALA A 329 -24.59 -10.92 -8.76
CA ALA A 329 -24.37 -10.83 -7.31
C ALA A 329 -24.58 -9.41 -6.80
N ARG A 330 -24.09 -8.38 -7.53
CA ARG A 330 -24.33 -6.98 -7.14
C ARG A 330 -25.79 -6.56 -7.18
N ARG A 331 -26.58 -7.18 -8.06
CA ARG A 331 -28.03 -6.95 -8.15
C ARG A 331 -28.74 -7.58 -6.96
N GLN A 332 -28.30 -8.76 -6.52
CA GLN A 332 -28.84 -9.47 -5.35
C GLN A 332 -28.45 -8.77 -4.04
N ASP A 333 -27.22 -8.27 -3.93
CA ASP A 333 -26.68 -7.59 -2.74
C ASP A 333 -27.08 -6.10 -2.63
N GLY A 334 -27.79 -5.55 -3.62
CA GLY A 334 -28.21 -4.13 -3.65
C GLY A 334 -27.07 -3.13 -3.89
N THR A 335 -25.85 -3.58 -4.15
CA THR A 335 -24.64 -2.75 -4.36
C THR A 335 -24.49 -2.21 -5.79
N LEU A 336 -25.46 -2.48 -6.67
CA LEU A 336 -25.41 -2.10 -8.08
C LEU A 336 -25.36 -0.58 -8.32
N ARG A 337 -26.11 0.22 -7.55
CA ARG A 337 -26.14 1.69 -7.72
C ARG A 337 -24.79 2.34 -7.38
N PRO A 338 -24.15 2.05 -6.23
CA PRO A 338 -22.78 2.49 -5.95
C PRO A 338 -21.77 2.06 -7.02
N PHE A 339 -21.88 0.82 -7.52
CA PHE A 339 -21.03 0.31 -8.58
C PHE A 339 -21.17 1.12 -9.87
N LEU A 340 -22.41 1.38 -10.32
CA LEU A 340 -22.66 2.19 -11.52
C LEU A 340 -22.16 3.62 -11.36
N LEU A 341 -22.36 4.25 -10.20
CA LEU A 341 -21.87 5.60 -9.95
C LEU A 341 -20.34 5.65 -9.98
N SER A 342 -19.68 4.66 -9.38
CA SER A 342 -18.23 4.50 -9.46
C SER A 342 -17.77 4.26 -10.91
N PHE A 343 -18.45 3.40 -11.66
CA PHE A 343 -18.15 3.13 -13.06
C PHE A 343 -18.26 4.39 -13.94
N VAL A 344 -19.35 5.15 -13.80
CA VAL A 344 -19.56 6.40 -14.52
C VAL A 344 -18.51 7.43 -14.12
N SER A 345 -18.21 7.58 -12.82
CA SER A 345 -17.19 8.51 -12.34
C SER A 345 -15.80 8.16 -12.90
N SER A 346 -15.45 6.88 -12.99
CA SER A 346 -14.21 6.41 -13.61
C SER A 346 -14.14 6.76 -15.10
N TYR A 347 -15.27 6.66 -15.82
CA TYR A 347 -15.35 7.07 -17.20
C TYR A 347 -15.16 8.59 -17.35
N VAL A 348 -15.84 9.41 -16.54
CA VAL A 348 -15.69 10.87 -16.52
C VAL A 348 -14.24 11.28 -16.23
N VAL A 349 -13.60 10.64 -15.25
CA VAL A 349 -12.18 10.85 -14.95
C VAL A 349 -11.34 10.48 -16.17
N GLY A 350 -11.57 9.34 -16.81
CA GLY A 350 -10.87 8.93 -18.03
C GLY A 350 -11.01 9.93 -19.19
N LEU A 351 -12.20 10.50 -19.38
CA LEU A 351 -12.42 11.58 -20.36
C LEU A 351 -11.58 12.82 -20.01
N GLY A 352 -11.55 13.22 -18.74
CA GLY A 352 -10.74 14.33 -18.26
C GLY A 352 -9.24 14.11 -18.48
N VAL A 353 -8.76 12.89 -18.27
CA VAL A 353 -7.37 12.50 -18.57
C VAL A 353 -7.07 12.62 -20.05
N ASN A 354 -7.96 12.10 -20.90
CA ASN A 354 -7.80 12.18 -22.35
C ASN A 354 -7.76 13.63 -22.83
N LEU A 355 -8.64 14.48 -22.31
CA LEU A 355 -8.62 15.93 -22.60
C LEU A 355 -7.28 16.54 -22.19
N MET A 356 -6.77 16.22 -21.00
CA MET A 356 -5.48 16.70 -20.52
C MET A 356 -4.32 16.19 -21.40
N LEU A 357 -4.34 14.94 -21.84
CA LEU A 357 -3.32 14.36 -22.72
C LEU A 357 -3.33 15.02 -24.10
N THR A 358 -4.52 15.27 -24.67
CA THR A 358 -4.71 16.03 -25.90
C THR A 358 -4.10 17.43 -25.77
N TRP A 359 -4.40 18.13 -24.68
CA TRP A 359 -3.82 19.44 -24.41
C TRP A 359 -2.29 19.41 -24.33
N ARG A 360 -1.72 18.38 -23.70
CA ARG A 360 -0.27 18.19 -23.61
C ARG A 360 0.37 17.88 -24.96
N VAL A 361 -0.29 17.10 -25.82
CA VAL A 361 0.20 16.85 -27.18
C VAL A 361 0.24 18.16 -27.98
N TRP A 362 -0.83 18.94 -27.90
CA TRP A 362 -0.90 20.25 -28.54
C TRP A 362 0.21 21.18 -28.04
N ALA A 363 0.36 21.34 -26.72
CA ALA A 363 1.41 22.17 -26.14
C ALA A 363 2.83 21.72 -26.56
N LYS A 364 3.08 20.41 -26.61
CA LYS A 364 4.33 19.85 -27.12
C LYS A 364 4.59 20.26 -28.58
N GLN A 365 3.58 20.15 -29.44
CA GLN A 365 3.71 20.50 -30.86
C GLN A 365 3.99 21.99 -31.04
N SER A 366 3.28 22.86 -30.31
CA SER A 366 3.52 24.30 -30.32
C SER A 366 4.93 24.65 -29.86
N MET A 367 5.40 24.06 -28.76
CA MET A 367 6.77 24.29 -28.28
C MET A 367 7.83 23.79 -29.25
N ILE A 368 7.59 22.70 -29.97
CA ILE A 368 8.51 22.20 -31.01
C ILE A 368 8.60 23.20 -32.17
N ALA A 369 7.48 23.79 -32.58
CA ALA A 369 7.45 24.78 -33.64
C ALA A 369 8.21 26.06 -33.27
N GLU A 370 8.10 26.51 -32.01
CA GLU A 370 8.78 27.73 -31.52
C GLU A 370 10.28 27.52 -31.24
N LEU A 371 10.64 26.39 -30.62
CA LEU A 371 12.01 26.13 -30.16
C LEU A 371 12.89 25.43 -31.21
N GLY A 372 12.31 24.98 -32.33
CA GLY A 372 13.04 24.31 -33.42
C GLY A 372 13.61 22.94 -33.07
N GLY A 373 13.26 22.36 -31.91
CA GLY A 373 13.86 21.11 -31.42
C GLY A 373 12.95 20.30 -30.49
N PRO A 374 13.00 18.95 -30.55
CA PRO A 374 12.09 18.09 -29.78
C PRO A 374 12.54 17.80 -28.34
N LEU A 375 13.81 18.01 -28.00
CA LEU A 375 14.37 17.58 -26.71
C LEU A 375 13.75 18.30 -25.52
N VAL A 376 13.78 19.63 -25.52
CA VAL A 376 13.25 20.46 -24.41
C VAL A 376 11.74 20.22 -24.23
N PRO A 377 10.89 20.30 -25.27
CA PRO A 377 9.47 20.03 -25.14
C PRO A 377 9.15 18.65 -24.55
N VAL A 378 9.87 17.61 -24.99
CA VAL A 378 9.69 16.24 -24.48
C VAL A 378 10.08 16.14 -23.01
N LEU A 379 11.23 16.70 -22.61
CA LEU A 379 11.68 16.68 -21.22
C LEU A 379 10.71 17.44 -20.30
N THR A 380 10.21 18.60 -20.73
CA THR A 380 9.21 19.36 -19.97
C THR A 380 7.89 18.58 -19.81
N LEU A 381 7.47 17.85 -20.84
CA LEU A 381 6.29 16.99 -20.77
C LEU A 381 6.47 15.86 -19.75
N VAL A 382 7.58 15.14 -19.84
CA VAL A 382 7.88 14.00 -18.96
C VAL A 382 8.08 14.48 -17.52
N GLY A 383 8.81 15.58 -17.33
CA GLY A 383 9.04 16.17 -16.01
C GLY A 383 7.75 16.61 -15.32
N SER A 384 6.87 17.31 -16.05
CA SER A 384 5.56 17.71 -15.50
C SER A 384 4.64 16.51 -15.24
N ALA A 385 4.71 15.45 -16.05
CA ALA A 385 3.98 14.21 -15.81
C ALA A 385 4.50 13.46 -14.58
N LEU A 386 5.82 13.44 -14.37
CA LEU A 386 6.45 12.87 -13.18
C LEU A 386 6.03 13.60 -11.91
N VAL A 387 6.06 14.94 -11.93
CA VAL A 387 5.58 15.75 -10.80
C VAL A 387 4.10 15.45 -10.53
N SER A 388 3.27 15.38 -11.57
CA SER A 388 1.85 15.04 -11.44
C SER A 388 1.66 13.66 -10.83
N TYR A 389 2.41 12.66 -11.29
CA TYR A 389 2.41 11.30 -10.72
C TYR A 389 2.76 11.29 -9.23
N LEU A 390 3.82 12.00 -8.83
CA LEU A 390 4.24 12.09 -7.44
C LEU A 390 3.17 12.76 -6.57
N LEU A 391 2.63 13.89 -7.02
CA LEU A 391 1.56 14.61 -6.31
C LEU A 391 0.30 13.77 -6.16
N LEU A 392 -0.13 13.07 -7.21
CA LEU A 392 -1.29 12.17 -7.16
C LEU A 392 -1.03 10.95 -6.24
N THR A 393 0.21 10.46 -6.19
CA THR A 393 0.60 9.38 -5.29
C THR A 393 0.58 9.84 -3.83
N VAL A 394 1.13 11.03 -3.55
CA VAL A 394 1.05 11.65 -2.22
C VAL A 394 -0.41 11.87 -1.83
N LEU A 395 -1.22 12.42 -2.73
CA LEU A 395 -2.66 12.61 -2.53
C LEU A 395 -3.35 11.28 -2.18
N ALA A 396 -3.09 10.21 -2.94
CA ALA A 396 -3.66 8.89 -2.67
C ALA A 396 -3.29 8.39 -1.26
N VAL A 397 -2.04 8.55 -0.85
CA VAL A 397 -1.57 8.17 0.50
C VAL A 397 -2.23 9.02 1.57
N SER A 398 -2.25 10.35 1.42
CA SER A 398 -2.91 11.26 2.37
C SER A 398 -4.41 11.01 2.49
N LEU A 399 -5.07 10.61 1.40
CA LEU A 399 -6.49 10.23 1.44
C LEU A 399 -6.71 8.97 2.29
N THR A 400 -5.75 8.04 2.35
CA THR A 400 -5.87 6.85 3.21
C THR A 400 -5.72 7.12 4.70
N GLU A 401 -5.15 8.26 5.08
CA GLU A 401 -5.08 8.68 6.48
C GLU A 401 -6.45 9.19 6.98
N ARG A 402 -7.37 9.53 6.07
CA ARG A 402 -8.73 9.92 6.44
C ARG A 402 -9.52 8.70 6.92
N PRO A 403 -10.11 8.71 8.13
CA PRO A 403 -10.75 7.55 8.73
C PRO A 403 -11.94 7.03 7.93
N ARG A 404 -12.67 7.91 7.23
CA ARG A 404 -13.80 7.52 6.35
C ARG A 404 -13.32 6.67 5.17
N VAL A 405 -12.29 7.15 4.45
CA VAL A 405 -11.71 6.47 3.29
C VAL A 405 -11.07 5.15 3.70
N ARG A 406 -10.31 5.15 4.81
CA ARG A 406 -9.69 3.94 5.36
C ARG A 406 -10.72 2.87 5.71
N ARG A 407 -11.85 3.24 6.33
CA ARG A 407 -12.94 2.30 6.66
C ARG A 407 -13.57 1.71 5.41
N THR A 408 -13.85 2.52 4.39
CA THR A 408 -14.40 2.05 3.11
C THR A 408 -13.44 1.09 2.42
N LEU A 409 -12.16 1.46 2.33
CA LEU A 409 -11.12 0.63 1.72
C LEU A 409 -10.94 -0.71 2.45
N LEU A 410 -10.95 -0.71 3.80
CA LEU A 410 -10.84 -1.94 4.58
C LEU A 410 -12.08 -2.85 4.46
N ARG A 411 -13.28 -2.26 4.35
CA ARG A 411 -14.53 -3.02 4.13
C ARG A 411 -14.53 -3.70 2.76
N GLU A 412 -14.15 -2.97 1.71
CA GLU A 412 -14.09 -3.49 0.34
C GLU A 412 -12.93 -4.46 0.10
N MET A 413 -11.92 -4.48 0.99
CA MET A 413 -10.78 -5.41 0.91
C MET A 413 -11.03 -6.79 1.54
N ILE A 414 -12.25 -7.10 1.99
CA ILE A 414 -12.60 -8.42 2.53
C ILE A 414 -12.97 -9.37 1.40
N ASP A 415 -12.27 -10.50 1.30
CA ASP A 415 -12.58 -11.54 0.31
C ASP A 415 -13.78 -12.37 0.76
N HIS A 416 -15.00 -11.98 0.34
CA HIS A 416 -16.22 -12.70 0.70
C HIS A 416 -16.31 -14.11 0.09
N ARG A 417 -15.56 -14.41 -0.97
CA ARG A 417 -15.53 -15.77 -1.54
C ARG A 417 -14.80 -16.76 -0.64
N ALA A 418 -13.85 -16.29 0.16
CA ALA A 418 -13.19 -17.12 1.17
C ALA A 418 -14.12 -17.39 2.36
N THR A 419 -14.94 -16.42 2.75
CA THR A 419 -15.89 -16.54 3.88
C THR A 419 -17.08 -17.44 3.55
N VAL A 420 -17.53 -17.46 2.28
CA VAL A 420 -18.57 -18.40 1.81
C VAL A 420 -18.05 -19.84 1.68
N ARG A 421 -16.73 -20.05 1.54
CA ARG A 421 -16.11 -21.38 1.40
C ARG A 421 -15.68 -22.04 2.71
N THR A 422 -15.76 -21.33 3.83
CA THR A 422 -15.75 -21.93 5.16
C THR A 422 -17.20 -22.20 5.55
N PRO A 423 -17.77 -23.39 5.27
CA PRO A 423 -18.94 -23.81 6.03
C PRO A 423 -18.55 -23.80 7.51
N ALA A 424 -19.42 -23.25 8.35
CA ALA A 424 -19.31 -23.41 9.79
C ALA A 424 -19.09 -24.90 10.06
N LEU A 425 -17.91 -25.25 10.59
CA LEU A 425 -17.72 -26.58 11.14
C LEU A 425 -18.68 -26.69 12.33
N PRO A 426 -19.45 -27.79 12.41
CA PRO A 426 -20.49 -27.99 13.41
C PRO A 426 -19.96 -28.00 14.85
#